data_AF-A0A5B9PB13-F1
#
_entry.id   AF-A0A5B9PB13-F1
#
_cell.length_a   1.000
_cell.length_b   1.000
_cell.length_c   1.000
_cell.angle_alpha   90.00
_cell.angle_beta   90.00
_cell.angle_gamma   90.00
#
_symmetry.space_group_name_H-M   'P 1'
#
loop_
_entity.id
_entity.type
_entity.pdbx_description
1 polymer ?
#
loop_
_entity_poly.entity_id
_entity_poly.type
_entity_poly.pdbx_seq_one_letter_code
_entity_poly.pdbx_strand_id
1 'polypeptide(L)'
;MGRSGWPSSRMMIACGLLIMLVAYSGCAARKLSRVLMPTPIALTLGLPQPGGDLSIGCASAEELAPIFVVSGRDIRDPNNTLDPFGSDRQRIPALGIAYVGIGSGLSADELLEETTGEKRHKRAKVVFDRFELSKAGLAVDPWLVKDNVVRHRENPWVQAVKAQMEHSASRNVTIFVHGYNTEFIDNTLLAGEIFHYMGRKGVMISFEWPSESRVLGYIQDKGNATYSTRQFRAIISNIAKECEVDSITIIAHSAGSPIVVNALREIRLLEFDMPAEQVRSKYRIGRVVLAAPDMDVMSFTNAVHDRFYELTSGVAVYASQKDRALGLSEKIYGNSRLGRAVGKLDPWEQELLQKVPKIEMVDASRADKQYRNVLGHSYFHRDPWVSSDIGSFIIGQTPSQRGLDKDAAGVFWKFPRDYPDRLKRQIATGFNR
;
A
#
# COMPACT_ATOMS: atom_id res chain seq x y z
N MET A 1 -65.67 3.70 51.37
CA MET A 1 -65.03 2.36 51.33
C MET A 1 -64.39 2.17 49.97
N GLY A 2 -63.12 2.55 49.84
CA GLY A 2 -62.34 2.44 48.60
C GLY A 2 -60.96 1.88 48.95
N ARG A 3 -60.62 0.74 48.36
CA ARG A 3 -59.40 -0.03 48.63
C ARG A 3 -58.18 0.66 48.01
N SER A 4 -57.17 0.90 48.83
CA SER A 4 -55.81 1.26 48.43
C SER A 4 -55.07 0.02 47.91
N GLY A 5 -54.85 -0.03 46.60
CA GLY A 5 -53.96 -1.01 45.95
C GLY A 5 -52.80 -0.28 45.31
N TRP A 6 -51.58 -0.62 45.71
CA TRP A 6 -50.36 -0.23 44.99
C TRP A 6 -50.34 -0.87 43.60
N PRO A 7 -49.79 -0.15 42.61
CA PRO A 7 -48.87 -0.81 41.68
C PRO A 7 -47.58 -0.01 41.49
N SER A 8 -46.49 -0.70 41.82
CA SER A 8 -45.22 -0.81 41.08
C SER A 8 -44.68 0.41 40.31
N SER A 9 -43.58 0.91 40.84
CA SER A 9 -42.52 1.69 40.19
C SER A 9 -42.17 1.12 38.81
N ARG A 10 -42.54 1.84 37.75
CA ARG A 10 -41.98 1.71 36.41
C ARG A 10 -41.45 3.07 35.97
N MET A 11 -40.20 3.36 36.28
CA MET A 11 -39.44 4.37 35.55
C MET A 11 -37.93 4.11 35.66
N MET A 12 -37.28 4.05 34.50
CA MET A 12 -35.84 4.10 34.26
C MET A 12 -34.97 3.00 34.86
N ILE A 13 -34.76 1.89 34.12
CA ILE A 13 -33.43 1.37 33.72
C ILE A 13 -33.65 0.46 32.49
N ALA A 14 -33.51 0.99 31.28
CA ALA A 14 -33.50 0.19 30.05
C ALA A 14 -32.63 0.87 28.99
N CYS A 15 -31.31 0.73 29.11
CA CYS A 15 -30.33 0.81 28.01
C CYS A 15 -28.95 0.49 28.59
N GLY A 16 -28.60 -0.79 28.62
CA GLY A 16 -27.35 -1.26 29.21
C GLY A 16 -27.02 -2.68 28.79
N LEU A 17 -27.14 -2.98 27.49
CA LEU A 17 -26.57 -4.17 26.88
C LEU A 17 -25.67 -3.71 25.73
N LEU A 18 -24.58 -3.06 26.13
CA LEU A 18 -23.39 -2.96 25.31
C LEU A 18 -22.87 -4.40 25.17
N ILE A 19 -22.93 -4.95 23.97
CA ILE A 19 -22.26 -6.20 23.63
C ILE A 19 -20.76 -5.94 23.81
N MET A 20 -20.24 -6.20 25.01
CA MET A 20 -18.83 -6.45 25.24
C MET A 20 -18.50 -7.79 24.56
N LEU A 21 -18.11 -7.73 23.29
CA LEU A 21 -17.24 -8.76 22.74
C LEU A 21 -15.91 -8.63 23.48
N VAL A 22 -15.79 -9.38 24.58
CA VAL A 22 -14.52 -9.67 25.24
C VAL A 22 -13.66 -10.42 24.22
N ALA A 23 -12.85 -9.67 23.48
CA ALA A 23 -11.71 -10.25 22.79
C ALA A 23 -10.70 -10.62 23.88
N TYR A 24 -10.71 -11.89 24.28
CA TYR A 24 -9.62 -12.50 25.01
C TYR A 24 -8.32 -12.17 24.28
N SER A 25 -7.49 -11.29 24.84
CA SER A 25 -6.08 -11.16 24.48
C SER A 25 -5.33 -12.35 25.09
N GLY A 26 -5.69 -13.56 24.64
CA GLY A 26 -4.74 -14.66 24.66
C GLY A 26 -3.63 -14.32 23.67
N CYS A 27 -2.40 -14.71 23.96
CA CYS A 27 -1.33 -14.73 22.97
C CYS A 27 -1.76 -15.64 21.81
N ALA A 28 -2.50 -15.08 20.85
CA ALA A 28 -2.73 -15.73 19.58
C ALA A 28 -1.33 -15.87 18.97
N ALA A 29 -0.91 -17.11 18.71
CA ALA A 29 0.35 -17.36 18.04
C ALA A 29 0.42 -16.49 16.78
N ARG A 30 1.44 -15.61 16.71
CA ARG A 30 1.66 -14.74 15.55
C ARG A 30 1.68 -15.60 14.30
N LYS A 31 0.88 -15.26 13.30
CA LYS A 31 0.84 -16.01 12.05
C LYS A 31 2.09 -15.65 11.24
N LEU A 32 3.09 -16.53 11.30
CA LEU A 32 4.31 -16.43 10.48
C LEU A 32 4.07 -16.78 9.00
N SER A 33 2.82 -16.97 8.57
CA SER A 33 2.53 -17.26 7.17
C SER A 33 1.14 -16.83 6.77
N ARG A 34 0.97 -16.64 5.46
CA ARG A 34 -0.32 -16.37 4.81
C ARG A 34 -0.40 -17.08 3.46
N VAL A 35 -1.62 -17.40 3.04
CA VAL A 35 -1.87 -17.93 1.69
C VAL A 35 -1.66 -16.80 0.69
N LEU A 36 -0.90 -17.08 -0.37
CA LEU A 36 -0.58 -16.15 -1.45
C LEU A 36 -1.86 -15.49 -1.98
N MET A 37 -1.79 -14.19 -2.27
CA MET A 37 -2.95 -13.46 -2.78
C MET A 37 -3.49 -14.08 -4.10
N PRO A 38 -4.80 -13.91 -4.38
CA PRO A 38 -5.41 -14.38 -5.62
C PRO A 38 -4.65 -13.90 -6.85
N THR A 39 -4.60 -14.74 -7.89
CA THR A 39 -3.93 -14.41 -9.15
C THR A 39 -4.63 -13.21 -9.80
N PRO A 40 -3.92 -12.12 -10.10
CA PRO A 40 -4.41 -11.10 -11.03
C PRO A 40 -4.93 -11.74 -12.32
N ILE A 41 -6.15 -11.43 -12.73
CA ILE A 41 -6.74 -11.95 -13.98
C ILE A 41 -5.88 -11.61 -15.22
N ALA A 42 -5.12 -10.51 -15.20
CA ALA A 42 -4.16 -10.22 -16.26
C ALA A 42 -3.14 -11.36 -16.46
N LEU A 43 -2.64 -11.96 -15.38
CA LEU A 43 -1.69 -13.07 -15.48
C LEU A 43 -2.34 -14.33 -16.01
N THR A 44 -3.58 -14.63 -15.61
CA THR A 44 -4.31 -15.81 -16.15
C THR A 44 -4.58 -15.67 -17.64
N LEU A 45 -4.64 -14.43 -18.15
CA LEU A 45 -4.81 -14.11 -19.57
C LEU A 45 -3.47 -13.95 -20.32
N GLY A 46 -2.32 -14.06 -19.64
CA GLY A 46 -1.00 -13.84 -20.26
C GLY A 46 -0.73 -12.37 -20.65
N LEU A 47 -1.41 -11.42 -20.02
CA LEU A 47 -1.16 -9.99 -20.22
C LEU A 47 0.15 -9.57 -19.54
N PRO A 48 0.87 -8.57 -20.11
CA PRO A 48 2.03 -7.99 -19.46
C PRO A 48 1.70 -7.48 -18.06
N GLN A 49 2.58 -7.80 -17.11
CA GLN A 49 2.50 -7.36 -15.71
C GLN A 49 3.91 -7.00 -15.23
N PRO A 50 4.04 -6.29 -14.09
CA PRO A 50 5.34 -5.92 -13.56
C PRO A 50 6.23 -7.14 -13.34
N GLY A 51 7.53 -6.98 -13.56
CA GLY A 51 8.50 -8.09 -13.47
C GLY A 51 8.65 -8.91 -14.74
N GLY A 52 7.73 -8.80 -15.71
CA GLY A 52 7.80 -9.53 -16.97
C GLY A 52 7.52 -11.02 -16.77
N ASP A 53 8.43 -11.88 -17.26
CA ASP A 53 8.28 -13.33 -17.10
C ASP A 53 8.44 -13.77 -15.62
N LEU A 54 7.34 -14.21 -15.02
CA LEU A 54 7.28 -14.68 -13.64
C LEU A 54 7.92 -16.07 -13.45
N SER A 55 8.20 -16.82 -14.51
CA SER A 55 8.90 -18.11 -14.43
C SER A 55 10.28 -17.96 -13.77
N ILE A 56 10.97 -16.85 -14.06
CA ILE A 56 12.28 -16.51 -13.48
C ILE A 56 12.16 -16.34 -11.96
N GLY A 57 11.16 -15.59 -11.50
CA GLY A 57 10.93 -15.40 -10.06
C GLY A 57 10.46 -16.67 -9.35
N CYS A 58 9.77 -17.57 -10.06
CA CYS A 58 9.33 -18.86 -9.52
C CYS A 58 10.45 -19.91 -9.52
N ALA A 59 11.46 -19.79 -10.38
CA ALA A 59 12.64 -20.67 -10.38
C ALA A 59 13.39 -20.60 -9.03
N SER A 60 13.38 -19.43 -8.39
CA SER A 60 13.90 -19.20 -7.04
C SER A 60 12.90 -19.62 -5.93
N ALA A 61 12.06 -20.65 -6.12
CA ALA A 61 11.05 -21.06 -5.12
C ALA A 61 11.66 -21.47 -3.76
N GLU A 62 12.88 -22.01 -3.78
CA GLU A 62 13.61 -22.45 -2.59
C GLU A 62 14.39 -21.30 -1.90
N GLU A 63 14.59 -20.19 -2.61
CA GLU A 63 15.32 -19.04 -2.08
C GLU A 63 14.42 -18.13 -1.24
N LEU A 64 15.00 -17.58 -0.17
CA LEU A 64 14.32 -16.57 0.63
C LEU A 64 14.41 -15.21 -0.06
N ALA A 65 13.26 -14.59 -0.31
CA ALA A 65 13.21 -13.25 -0.88
C ALA A 65 13.55 -12.20 0.19
N PRO A 66 14.51 -11.29 -0.06
CA PRO A 66 14.82 -10.20 0.85
C PRO A 66 13.80 -9.08 0.72
N ILE A 67 13.12 -8.75 1.82
CA ILE A 67 12.24 -7.60 1.98
C ILE A 67 12.95 -6.59 2.85
N PHE A 68 13.37 -5.48 2.26
CA PHE A 68 14.06 -4.43 2.97
C PHE A 68 13.07 -3.69 3.86
N VAL A 69 13.43 -3.44 5.11
CA VAL A 69 12.54 -2.80 6.09
C VAL A 69 13.09 -1.43 6.45
N VAL A 70 12.19 -0.45 6.48
CA VAL A 70 12.41 0.86 7.06
C VAL A 70 11.32 1.11 8.09
N SER A 71 11.69 1.19 9.36
CA SER A 71 10.74 1.23 10.46
C SER A 71 10.86 2.49 11.31
N GLY A 72 9.76 3.24 11.38
CA GLY A 72 9.56 4.34 12.33
C GLY A 72 9.16 3.90 13.73
N ARG A 73 9.11 2.59 13.99
CA ARG A 73 8.76 1.99 15.29
C ARG A 73 9.97 1.89 16.20
N ASP A 74 9.76 2.02 17.51
CA ASP A 74 10.78 1.77 18.52
C ASP A 74 11.28 0.32 18.46
N ILE A 75 12.55 0.12 18.83
CA ILE A 75 13.14 -1.22 18.96
C ILE A 75 13.03 -1.62 20.44
N ARG A 76 12.27 -2.68 20.71
CA ARG A 76 12.08 -3.22 22.07
C ARG A 76 13.06 -4.33 22.41
N ASP A 77 13.31 -5.21 21.45
CA ASP A 77 14.28 -6.29 21.60
C ASP A 77 15.12 -6.42 20.32
N PRO A 78 16.32 -5.81 20.26
CA PRO A 78 17.17 -5.85 19.08
C PRO A 78 17.70 -7.26 18.73
N ASN A 79 17.61 -8.22 19.65
CA ASN A 79 18.03 -9.60 19.42
C ASN A 79 16.88 -10.50 18.93
N ASN A 80 15.65 -10.00 18.94
CA ASN A 80 14.51 -10.75 18.43
C ASN A 80 14.55 -10.80 16.90
N THR A 81 14.80 -12.00 16.37
CA THR A 81 14.93 -12.26 14.93
C THR A 81 13.59 -12.44 14.23
N LEU A 82 12.45 -12.35 14.92
CA LEU A 82 11.13 -12.39 14.31
C LEU A 82 10.50 -11.01 14.24
N ASP A 83 10.52 -10.29 15.36
CA ASP A 83 9.95 -8.95 15.46
C ASP A 83 10.60 -8.19 16.62
N PRO A 84 11.56 -7.30 16.32
CA PRO A 84 12.23 -6.50 17.33
C PRO A 84 11.44 -5.24 17.71
N PHE A 85 10.30 -4.97 17.06
CA PHE A 85 9.65 -3.66 17.12
C PHE A 85 8.58 -3.56 18.21
N GLY A 86 8.35 -2.33 18.65
CA GLY A 86 7.20 -1.93 19.43
C GLY A 86 6.15 -1.18 18.63
N SER A 87 5.33 -0.45 19.38
CA SER A 87 4.23 0.38 18.87
C SER A 87 4.50 1.87 18.98
N ASP A 88 5.65 2.25 19.55
CA ASP A 88 6.00 3.65 19.86
C ASP A 88 6.86 4.26 18.74
N ARG A 89 7.02 5.59 18.77
CA ARG A 89 7.74 6.33 17.74
C ARG A 89 9.26 6.25 17.95
N GLN A 90 9.99 6.01 16.87
CA GLN A 90 11.45 6.03 16.85
C GLN A 90 11.97 7.28 16.14
N ARG A 91 12.89 8.03 16.77
CA ARG A 91 13.46 9.27 16.20
C ARG A 91 14.17 9.05 14.86
N ILE A 92 15.03 8.04 14.81
CA ILE A 92 15.82 7.67 13.62
C ILE A 92 15.26 6.33 13.13
N PRO A 93 14.73 6.23 11.90
CA PRO A 93 14.17 4.99 11.41
C PRO A 93 15.17 3.83 11.54
N ALA A 94 14.69 2.72 12.09
CA ALA A 94 15.41 1.46 12.10
C ALA A 94 15.41 0.89 10.68
N LEU A 95 16.52 0.27 10.29
CA LEU A 95 16.66 -0.39 9.00
C LEU A 95 16.90 -1.87 9.23
N GLY A 96 16.53 -2.71 8.27
CA GLY A 96 16.87 -4.12 8.29
C GLY A 96 16.40 -4.84 7.05
N ILE A 97 16.54 -6.16 7.05
CA ILE A 97 16.12 -7.04 5.98
C ILE A 97 15.34 -8.19 6.60
N ALA A 98 14.08 -8.35 6.20
CA ALA A 98 13.30 -9.53 6.49
C ALA A 98 13.46 -10.52 5.33
N TYR A 99 13.48 -11.81 5.65
CA TYR A 99 13.57 -12.87 4.67
C TYR A 99 12.26 -13.64 4.66
N VAL A 100 11.67 -13.80 3.46
CA VAL A 100 10.39 -14.49 3.29
C VAL A 100 10.51 -15.61 2.28
N GLY A 101 10.06 -16.80 2.67
CA GLY A 101 9.86 -17.93 1.74
C GLY A 101 8.54 -17.76 1.00
N ILE A 102 8.51 -17.99 -0.30
CA ILE A 102 7.30 -17.88 -1.11
C ILE A 102 7.15 -19.16 -1.94
N GLY A 103 6.10 -19.92 -1.64
CA GLY A 103 5.87 -21.23 -2.25
C GLY A 103 6.65 -22.36 -1.58
N SER A 104 7.11 -22.18 -0.34
CA SER A 104 7.90 -23.19 0.38
C SER A 104 7.22 -24.57 0.35
N GLY A 105 7.94 -25.58 -0.14
CA GLY A 105 7.45 -26.94 -0.34
C GLY A 105 6.77 -27.21 -1.69
N LEU A 106 6.77 -26.25 -2.62
CA LEU A 106 6.36 -26.42 -4.00
C LEU A 106 7.58 -26.39 -4.94
N SER A 107 7.52 -27.14 -6.04
CA SER A 107 8.48 -26.98 -7.13
C SER A 107 8.30 -25.64 -7.85
N ALA A 108 9.28 -25.23 -8.66
CA ALA A 108 9.19 -24.02 -9.48
C ALA A 108 7.96 -24.02 -10.40
N ASP A 109 7.66 -25.16 -11.03
CA ASP A 109 6.50 -25.32 -11.92
C ASP A 109 5.18 -25.27 -11.14
N GLU A 110 5.12 -25.92 -9.98
CA GLU A 110 3.93 -25.86 -9.11
C GLU A 110 3.67 -24.44 -8.61
N LEU A 111 4.72 -23.72 -8.22
CA LEU A 111 4.61 -22.32 -7.82
C LEU A 111 4.15 -21.46 -8.99
N LEU A 112 4.71 -21.65 -10.19
CA LEU A 112 4.30 -20.91 -11.39
C LEU A 112 2.82 -21.15 -11.72
N GLU A 113 2.34 -22.39 -11.59
CA GLU A 113 0.93 -22.75 -11.78
C GLU A 113 0.04 -22.12 -10.70
N GLU A 114 0.49 -22.09 -9.43
CA GLU A 114 -0.20 -21.38 -8.34
C GLU A 114 -0.22 -19.86 -8.57
N THR A 115 0.77 -19.30 -9.25
CA THR A 115 0.94 -17.86 -9.46
C THR A 115 0.20 -17.34 -10.67
N THR A 116 0.13 -18.11 -11.76
CA THR A 116 -0.47 -17.67 -13.03
C THR A 116 -1.83 -18.31 -13.30
N GLY A 117 -2.17 -19.42 -12.65
CA GLY A 117 -3.43 -20.12 -12.81
C GLY A 117 -4.61 -19.46 -12.07
N GLU A 118 -5.83 -19.66 -12.58
CA GLU A 118 -7.06 -19.31 -11.87
C GLU A 118 -7.38 -20.38 -10.82
N LYS A 119 -6.91 -20.17 -9.58
CA LYS A 119 -7.13 -21.10 -8.46
C LYS A 119 -8.04 -20.50 -7.39
N ARG A 120 -9.14 -21.20 -7.08
CA ARG A 120 -10.06 -20.83 -5.98
C ARG A 120 -9.43 -21.00 -4.60
N HIS A 121 -8.58 -22.01 -4.44
CA HIS A 121 -7.84 -22.29 -3.22
C HIS A 121 -6.38 -22.49 -3.60
N LYS A 122 -5.51 -21.63 -3.09
CA LYS A 122 -4.06 -21.73 -3.32
C LYS A 122 -3.39 -22.57 -2.25
N ARG A 123 -2.41 -23.37 -2.66
CA ARG A 123 -1.48 -24.07 -1.77
C ARG A 123 -0.28 -23.20 -1.42
N ALA A 124 0.13 -22.32 -2.35
CA ALA A 124 1.27 -21.45 -2.17
C ALA A 124 1.08 -20.51 -0.96
N LYS A 125 2.08 -20.47 -0.10
CA LYS A 125 2.14 -19.58 1.07
C LYS A 125 3.32 -18.65 0.97
N VAL A 126 3.17 -17.48 1.58
CA VAL A 126 4.29 -16.62 1.95
C VAL A 126 4.54 -16.86 3.43
N VAL A 127 5.79 -17.17 3.79
CA VAL A 127 6.22 -17.58 5.11
C VAL A 127 7.35 -16.65 5.55
N PHE A 128 7.22 -16.08 6.74
CA PHE A 128 8.24 -15.25 7.35
C PHE A 128 9.29 -16.17 7.97
N ASP A 129 10.55 -15.97 7.61
CA ASP A 129 11.67 -16.76 8.13
C ASP A 129 12.32 -16.02 9.31
N ARG A 130 12.93 -14.87 9.03
CA ARG A 130 13.66 -14.07 10.01
C ARG A 130 13.78 -12.61 9.60
N PHE A 131 14.21 -11.80 10.56
CA PHE A 131 14.58 -10.41 10.41
C PHE A 131 16.00 -10.17 10.89
N GLU A 132 16.76 -9.45 10.08
CA GLU A 132 18.12 -9.01 10.36
C GLU A 132 18.12 -7.48 10.49
N LEU A 133 18.24 -7.00 11.73
CA LEU A 133 18.33 -5.57 12.01
C LEU A 133 19.68 -5.02 11.55
N SER A 134 19.67 -3.91 10.81
CA SER A 134 20.89 -3.20 10.42
C SER A 134 21.52 -2.52 11.63
N LYS A 135 22.86 -2.58 11.70
CA LYS A 135 23.65 -1.94 12.76
C LYS A 135 23.64 -0.41 12.67
N ALA A 136 23.26 0.17 11.53
CA ALA A 136 23.27 1.61 11.30
C ALA A 136 22.01 2.09 10.57
N GLY A 137 21.36 3.11 11.13
CA GLY A 137 20.25 3.82 10.47
C GLY A 137 20.73 4.88 9.46
N LEU A 138 19.78 5.51 8.75
CA LEU A 138 20.05 6.66 7.89
C LEU A 138 19.90 7.96 8.71
N ALA A 139 20.98 8.35 9.39
CA ALA A 139 20.99 9.58 10.18
C ALA A 139 20.90 10.81 9.26
N VAL A 140 19.80 11.56 9.35
CA VAL A 140 19.63 12.84 8.66
C VAL A 140 19.66 13.95 9.69
N ASP A 141 20.49 14.97 9.47
CA ASP A 141 20.50 16.17 10.30
C ASP A 141 19.09 16.79 10.29
N PRO A 142 18.44 16.97 11.46
CA PRO A 142 17.09 17.50 11.50
C PRO A 142 16.95 18.90 10.91
N TRP A 143 18.04 19.66 10.87
CA TRP A 143 18.10 21.04 10.37
C TRP A 143 18.43 21.13 8.87
N LEU A 144 18.92 20.05 8.25
CA LEU A 144 19.12 19.97 6.81
C LEU A 144 17.81 19.55 6.12
N VAL A 145 16.95 20.53 5.84
CA VAL A 145 15.65 20.30 5.21
C VAL A 145 15.79 19.91 3.73
N LYS A 146 16.73 20.55 3.01
CA LYS A 146 17.19 20.14 1.68
C LYS A 146 18.60 19.59 1.80
N ASP A 147 18.77 18.32 1.44
CA ASP A 147 20.06 17.66 1.59
C ASP A 147 20.44 16.84 0.36
N ASN A 148 21.17 17.49 -0.55
CA ASN A 148 21.68 16.87 -1.78
C ASN A 148 23.03 16.17 -1.59
N VAL A 149 23.58 16.14 -0.38
CA VAL A 149 24.88 15.55 -0.12
C VAL A 149 24.73 14.05 0.10
N VAL A 150 25.52 13.27 -0.64
CA VAL A 150 25.63 11.82 -0.52
C VAL A 150 26.47 11.50 0.73
N ARG A 151 25.90 10.84 1.74
CA ARG A 151 26.59 10.49 3.01
C ARG A 151 26.42 9.04 3.43
N HIS A 152 25.47 8.32 2.82
CA HIS A 152 25.09 6.99 3.25
C HIS A 152 25.47 5.89 2.27
N ARG A 153 26.27 6.21 1.25
CA ARG A 153 26.76 5.23 0.27
C ARG A 153 27.39 4.01 0.92
N GLU A 154 28.19 4.17 1.97
CA GLU A 154 28.82 3.06 2.70
C GLU A 154 27.92 2.44 3.80
N ASN A 155 26.67 2.88 3.95
CA ASN A 155 25.76 2.28 4.93
C ASN A 155 25.44 0.82 4.52
N PRO A 156 25.51 -0.15 5.45
CA PRO A 156 25.31 -1.57 5.13
C PRO A 156 23.96 -1.87 4.47
N TRP A 157 22.90 -1.18 4.88
CA TRP A 157 21.57 -1.36 4.30
C TRP A 157 21.50 -0.79 2.88
N VAL A 158 22.11 0.37 2.64
CA VAL A 158 22.21 0.97 1.29
C VAL A 158 23.01 0.05 0.36
N GLN A 159 24.13 -0.50 0.83
CA GLN A 159 24.93 -1.45 0.07
C GLN A 159 24.14 -2.74 -0.25
N ALA A 160 23.37 -3.26 0.70
CA ALA A 160 22.50 -4.41 0.46
C ALA A 160 21.39 -4.10 -0.57
N VAL A 161 20.82 -2.89 -0.54
CA VAL A 161 19.86 -2.44 -1.58
C VAL A 161 20.52 -2.43 -2.97
N LYS A 162 21.74 -1.90 -3.07
CA LYS A 162 22.50 -1.89 -4.34
C LYS A 162 22.83 -3.30 -4.83
N ALA A 163 23.32 -4.16 -3.94
CA ALA A 163 23.62 -5.55 -4.26
C ALA A 163 22.38 -6.30 -4.76
N GLN A 164 21.20 -6.07 -4.17
CA GLN A 164 19.96 -6.67 -4.64
C GLN A 164 19.54 -6.17 -6.04
N MET A 165 19.73 -4.88 -6.34
CA MET A 165 19.46 -4.35 -7.69
C MET A 165 20.38 -4.95 -8.75
N GLU A 166 21.66 -5.17 -8.40
CA GLU A 166 22.62 -5.85 -9.27
C GLU A 166 22.25 -7.31 -9.47
N HIS A 167 21.94 -8.03 -8.39
CA HIS A 167 21.56 -9.45 -8.42
C HIS A 167 20.32 -9.69 -9.29
N SER A 168 19.31 -8.83 -9.19
CA SER A 168 18.07 -8.95 -9.96
C SER A 168 18.10 -8.29 -11.34
N ALA A 169 19.24 -7.72 -11.74
CA ALA A 169 19.42 -6.96 -12.99
C ALA A 169 18.34 -5.87 -13.22
N SER A 170 17.87 -5.25 -12.14
CA SER A 170 16.80 -4.25 -12.16
C SER A 170 17.02 -3.22 -11.07
N ARG A 171 17.20 -1.94 -11.44
CA ARG A 171 17.35 -0.82 -10.51
C ARG A 171 16.02 -0.19 -10.09
N ASN A 172 14.93 -0.94 -10.21
CA ASN A 172 13.61 -0.52 -9.77
C ASN A 172 13.43 -0.80 -8.27
N VAL A 173 12.86 0.15 -7.55
CA VAL A 173 12.49 0.00 -6.14
C VAL A 173 10.98 0.09 -6.02
N THR A 174 10.38 -0.84 -5.27
CA THR A 174 8.98 -0.77 -4.86
C THR A 174 8.91 -0.55 -3.36
N ILE A 175 8.13 0.43 -2.92
CA ILE A 175 7.94 0.75 -1.50
C ILE A 175 6.48 0.54 -1.15
N PHE A 176 6.22 -0.34 -0.20
CA PHE A 176 4.88 -0.58 0.33
C PHE A 176 4.69 0.10 1.68
N VAL A 177 3.59 0.84 1.82
CA VAL A 177 3.21 1.58 3.03
C VAL A 177 1.86 1.05 3.52
N HIS A 178 1.85 0.40 4.67
CA HIS A 178 0.66 -0.23 5.24
C HIS A 178 -0.36 0.75 5.83
N GLY A 179 -1.55 0.24 6.15
CA GLY A 179 -2.63 0.97 6.81
C GLY A 179 -2.58 0.93 8.34
N TYR A 180 -3.72 1.27 8.96
CA TYR A 180 -3.90 1.25 10.41
C TYR A 180 -3.91 -0.18 10.98
N ASN A 181 -3.45 -0.36 12.23
CA ASN A 181 -3.50 -1.61 13.00
C ASN A 181 -2.92 -2.81 12.23
N THR A 182 -1.69 -2.65 11.73
CA THR A 182 -0.96 -3.70 11.02
C THR A 182 0.27 -4.11 11.84
N GLU A 183 0.44 -5.41 12.07
CA GLU A 183 1.64 -5.97 12.71
C GLU A 183 2.81 -6.02 11.72
N PHE A 184 4.05 -5.96 12.23
CA PHE A 184 5.27 -5.97 11.43
C PHE A 184 5.35 -7.17 10.46
N ILE A 185 5.11 -8.38 10.97
CA ILE A 185 5.19 -9.61 10.17
C ILE A 185 4.09 -9.64 9.11
N ASP A 186 2.86 -9.25 9.45
CA ASP A 186 1.74 -9.21 8.50
C ASP A 186 2.00 -8.24 7.34
N ASN A 187 2.58 -7.07 7.63
CA ASN A 187 2.99 -6.11 6.61
C ASN A 187 4.09 -6.68 5.72
N THR A 188 5.14 -7.25 6.32
CA THR A 188 6.26 -7.86 5.60
C THR A 188 5.80 -9.00 4.69
N LEU A 189 4.90 -9.86 5.16
CA LEU A 189 4.33 -10.94 4.36
C LEU A 189 3.55 -10.41 3.15
N LEU A 190 2.79 -9.33 3.31
CA LEU A 190 2.08 -8.66 2.21
C LEU A 190 3.05 -8.00 1.22
N ALA A 191 4.12 -7.38 1.72
CA ALA A 191 5.19 -6.88 0.88
C ALA A 191 5.85 -8.03 0.08
N GLY A 192 6.03 -9.21 0.68
CA GLY A 192 6.48 -10.41 -0.01
C GLY A 192 5.54 -10.88 -1.11
N GLU A 193 4.22 -10.86 -0.88
CA GLU A 193 3.20 -11.16 -1.91
C GLU A 193 3.31 -10.19 -3.09
N ILE A 194 3.38 -8.88 -2.82
CA ILE A 194 3.52 -7.85 -3.85
C ILE A 194 4.82 -8.06 -4.62
N PHE A 195 5.95 -8.26 -3.94
CA PHE A 195 7.24 -8.49 -4.57
C PHE A 195 7.24 -9.71 -5.49
N HIS A 196 6.56 -10.79 -5.09
CA HIS A 196 6.40 -11.97 -5.93
C HIS A 196 5.68 -11.66 -7.24
N TYR A 197 4.55 -10.95 -7.19
CA TYR A 197 3.80 -10.57 -8.39
C TYR A 197 4.46 -9.44 -9.20
N MET A 198 5.48 -8.78 -8.64
CA MET A 198 6.40 -7.91 -9.36
C MET A 198 7.58 -8.67 -9.97
N GLY A 199 7.50 -10.01 -10.04
CA GLY A 199 8.51 -10.90 -10.60
C GLY A 199 9.77 -11.07 -9.76
N ARG A 200 9.76 -10.65 -8.48
CA ARG A 200 10.93 -10.61 -7.60
C ARG A 200 12.12 -9.83 -8.19
N LYS A 201 11.85 -8.86 -9.06
CA LYS A 201 12.87 -8.02 -9.71
C LYS A 201 13.02 -6.68 -9.01
N GLY A 202 14.26 -6.23 -8.87
CA GLY A 202 14.60 -5.03 -8.13
C GLY A 202 14.52 -5.25 -6.62
N VAL A 203 14.09 -4.21 -5.91
CA VAL A 203 14.09 -4.15 -4.45
C VAL A 203 12.68 -3.90 -3.95
N MET A 204 12.23 -4.70 -2.97
CA MET A 204 11.01 -4.43 -2.21
C MET A 204 11.35 -3.83 -0.85
N ILE A 205 10.76 -2.68 -0.54
CA ILE A 205 10.87 -2.02 0.76
C ILE A 205 9.51 -2.04 1.45
N SER A 206 9.45 -2.63 2.64
CA SER A 206 8.35 -2.50 3.59
C SER A 206 8.60 -1.29 4.49
N PHE A 207 7.75 -0.27 4.40
CA PHE A 207 7.78 0.88 5.30
C PHE A 207 6.85 0.65 6.49
N GLU A 208 7.43 0.51 7.67
CA GLU A 208 6.71 0.33 8.93
C GLU A 208 6.54 1.68 9.63
N TRP A 209 5.32 2.01 10.01
CA TRP A 209 5.03 3.13 10.88
C TRP A 209 4.27 2.66 12.13
N PRO A 210 4.35 3.38 13.26
CA PRO A 210 3.69 2.95 14.51
C PRO A 210 2.17 3.11 14.40
N SER A 211 1.53 2.15 13.74
CA SER A 211 0.07 2.03 13.60
C SER A 211 -0.53 0.90 14.43
N GLU A 212 0.32 0.16 15.15
CA GLU A 212 -0.09 -0.91 16.05
C GLU A 212 -0.52 -0.33 17.40
N SER A 213 -1.62 0.41 17.40
CA SER A 213 -2.19 1.02 18.60
C SER A 213 -3.51 0.36 18.99
N ARG A 214 -3.60 0.02 20.28
CA ARG A 214 -4.73 -0.62 20.96
C ARG A 214 -6.09 0.02 20.55
N VAL A 215 -7.10 -0.83 20.39
CA VAL A 215 -8.53 -0.65 20.00
C VAL A 215 -9.23 0.71 20.31
N LEU A 216 -8.73 1.53 21.24
CA LEU A 216 -9.27 2.84 21.59
C LEU A 216 -8.58 4.04 20.87
N GLY A 217 -7.58 3.82 20.02
CA GLY A 217 -6.58 4.84 19.63
C GLY A 217 -6.61 5.41 18.20
N TYR A 218 -7.66 5.24 17.40
CA TYR A 218 -7.66 5.68 15.99
C TYR A 218 -7.38 7.19 15.80
N ILE A 219 -7.70 8.03 16.78
CA ILE A 219 -7.36 9.48 16.77
C ILE A 219 -5.86 9.71 17.03
N GLN A 220 -5.25 8.95 17.94
CA GLN A 220 -3.81 9.06 18.27
C GLN A 220 -2.93 8.69 17.07
N ASP A 221 -3.39 7.75 16.24
CA ASP A 221 -2.66 7.26 15.08
C ASP A 221 -2.56 8.27 13.94
N LYS A 222 -3.45 9.27 13.87
CA LYS A 222 -3.27 10.41 12.95
C LYS A 222 -2.02 11.22 13.31
N GLY A 223 -1.70 11.33 14.60
CA GLY A 223 -0.45 11.93 15.07
C GLY A 223 0.78 11.11 14.65
N ASN A 224 0.67 9.78 14.65
CA ASN A 224 1.73 8.86 14.22
C ASN A 224 1.93 8.91 12.69
N ALA A 225 0.87 9.02 11.90
CA ALA A 225 0.96 9.19 10.45
C ALA A 225 1.63 10.54 10.08
N THR A 226 1.25 11.64 10.74
CA THR A 226 1.93 12.94 10.57
C THR A 226 3.41 12.85 10.93
N TYR A 227 3.74 12.18 12.04
CA TYR A 227 5.13 11.94 12.42
C TYR A 227 5.92 11.18 11.35
N SER A 228 5.31 10.12 10.80
CA SER A 228 5.92 9.23 9.81
C SER A 228 6.09 9.90 8.45
N THR A 229 5.35 10.97 8.15
CA THR A 229 5.46 11.75 6.91
C THR A 229 6.88 12.28 6.71
N ARG A 230 7.47 12.88 7.75
CA ARG A 230 8.84 13.40 7.70
C ARG A 230 9.86 12.28 7.47
N GLN A 231 9.64 11.12 8.09
CA GLN A 231 10.52 9.97 7.94
C GLN A 231 10.45 9.41 6.52
N PHE A 232 9.25 9.20 6.01
CA PHE A 232 9.04 8.74 4.64
C PHE A 232 9.68 9.69 3.61
N ARG A 233 9.50 11.00 3.79
CA ARG A 233 10.18 12.04 2.98
C ARG A 233 11.69 11.86 2.94
N ALA A 234 12.31 11.70 4.12
CA ALA A 234 13.76 11.55 4.24
C ALA A 234 14.25 10.26 3.55
N ILE A 235 13.49 9.17 3.70
CA ILE A 235 13.82 7.86 3.11
C ILE A 235 13.73 7.89 1.59
N ILE A 236 12.65 8.45 1.02
CA ILE A 236 12.53 8.62 -0.44
C ILE A 236 13.68 9.45 -0.99
N SER A 237 14.02 10.55 -0.30
CA SER A 237 15.12 11.42 -0.71
C SER A 237 16.46 10.68 -0.66
N ASN A 238 16.71 9.88 0.37
CA ASN A 238 17.93 9.11 0.50
C ASN A 238 18.01 7.95 -0.51
N ILE A 239 16.92 7.23 -0.77
CA ILE A 239 16.92 6.16 -1.79
C ILE A 239 17.24 6.75 -3.17
N ALA A 240 16.58 7.84 -3.55
CA ALA A 240 16.83 8.49 -4.84
C ALA A 240 18.26 9.01 -4.97
N LYS A 241 18.84 9.52 -3.88
CA LYS A 241 20.18 10.14 -3.84
C LYS A 241 21.33 9.13 -3.71
N GLU A 242 21.15 8.10 -2.90
CA GLU A 242 22.23 7.21 -2.42
C GLU A 242 22.28 5.87 -3.16
N CYS A 243 21.13 5.37 -3.64
CA CYS A 243 21.01 4.00 -4.16
C CYS A 243 21.14 3.89 -5.69
N GLU A 244 21.18 5.01 -6.44
CA GLU A 244 21.29 4.99 -7.91
C GLU A 244 20.14 4.24 -8.63
N VAL A 245 18.92 4.47 -8.16
CA VAL A 245 17.70 3.82 -8.67
C VAL A 245 17.23 4.42 -10.01
N ASP A 246 16.64 3.59 -10.86
CA ASP A 246 16.04 4.06 -12.12
C ASP A 246 14.61 4.57 -11.90
N SER A 247 13.85 3.91 -11.02
CA SER A 247 12.46 4.24 -10.73
C SER A 247 12.04 3.74 -9.34
N ILE A 248 11.23 4.54 -8.64
CA ILE A 248 10.59 4.22 -7.38
C ILE A 248 9.07 4.12 -7.58
N THR A 249 8.52 2.92 -7.44
CA THR A 249 7.09 2.68 -7.36
C THR A 249 6.65 2.70 -5.90
N ILE A 250 5.56 3.39 -5.58
CA ILE A 250 5.04 3.47 -4.21
C ILE A 250 3.62 2.93 -4.19
N ILE A 251 3.33 1.99 -3.29
CA ILE A 251 2.00 1.45 -3.06
C ILE A 251 1.64 1.75 -1.61
N ALA A 252 0.61 2.57 -1.41
CA ALA A 252 0.14 2.96 -0.09
C ALA A 252 -1.29 2.46 0.13
N HIS A 253 -1.55 1.88 1.30
CA HIS A 253 -2.86 1.39 1.68
C HIS A 253 -3.46 2.24 2.80
N SER A 254 -4.74 2.61 2.68
CA SER A 254 -5.53 3.18 3.78
C SER A 254 -4.83 4.37 4.46
N ALA A 255 -4.63 4.32 5.77
CA ALA A 255 -3.97 5.35 6.59
C ALA A 255 -2.49 5.57 6.24
N GLY A 256 -1.85 4.71 5.45
CA GLY A 256 -0.54 4.95 4.86
C GLY A 256 -0.56 5.96 3.70
N SER A 257 -1.70 6.13 3.05
CA SER A 257 -1.87 7.06 1.92
C SER A 257 -1.55 8.53 2.27
N PRO A 258 -2.07 9.11 3.37
CA PRO A 258 -1.70 10.48 3.75
C PRO A 258 -0.20 10.63 4.05
N ILE A 259 0.50 9.60 4.55
CA ILE A 259 1.96 9.65 4.76
C ILE A 259 2.67 9.90 3.43
N VAL A 260 2.32 9.12 2.41
CA VAL A 260 2.92 9.23 1.07
C VAL A 260 2.57 10.56 0.43
N VAL A 261 1.29 10.91 0.35
CA VAL A 261 0.85 12.15 -0.34
C VAL A 261 1.44 13.38 0.34
N ASN A 262 1.44 13.44 1.67
CA ASN A 262 2.00 14.59 2.39
C ASN A 262 3.53 14.66 2.23
N ALA A 263 4.23 13.53 2.23
CA ALA A 263 5.68 13.53 2.03
C ALA A 263 6.04 14.02 0.62
N LEU A 264 5.31 13.59 -0.41
CA LEU A 264 5.50 14.07 -1.78
C LEU A 264 5.15 15.55 -1.89
N ARG A 265 4.06 16.00 -1.26
CA ARG A 265 3.70 17.42 -1.17
C ARG A 265 4.83 18.25 -0.53
N GLU A 266 5.37 17.80 0.60
CA GLU A 266 6.50 18.46 1.27
C GLU A 266 7.73 18.53 0.36
N ILE A 267 8.09 17.45 -0.34
CA ILE A 267 9.20 17.47 -1.31
C ILE A 267 8.94 18.50 -2.40
N ARG A 268 7.73 18.51 -2.97
CA ARG A 268 7.38 19.42 -4.06
C ARG A 268 7.44 20.88 -3.63
N LEU A 269 6.96 21.19 -2.42
CA LEU A 269 7.01 22.52 -1.84
C LEU A 269 8.45 22.95 -1.52
N LEU A 270 9.29 22.03 -1.04
CA LEU A 270 10.70 22.31 -0.87
C LEU A 270 11.34 22.63 -2.22
N GLU A 271 11.07 21.85 -3.25
CA GLU A 271 11.59 22.08 -4.60
C GLU A 271 10.68 22.95 -5.46
N PHE A 272 10.03 23.95 -4.85
CA PHE A 272 9.04 24.80 -5.55
C PHE A 272 9.58 25.38 -6.86
N ASP A 273 10.79 25.95 -6.80
CA ASP A 273 11.47 26.61 -7.92
C ASP A 273 12.00 25.65 -9.00
N MET A 274 11.98 24.34 -8.75
CA MET A 274 12.47 23.34 -9.69
C MET A 274 11.37 22.97 -10.70
N PRO A 275 11.65 22.97 -12.02
CA PRO A 275 10.71 22.50 -13.03
C PRO A 275 10.26 21.05 -12.79
N ALA A 276 9.02 20.74 -13.14
CA ALA A 276 8.39 19.44 -12.90
C ALA A 276 9.17 18.24 -13.46
N GLU A 277 9.86 18.41 -14.59
CA GLU A 277 10.70 17.36 -15.17
C GLU A 277 11.99 17.12 -14.37
N GLN A 278 12.64 18.19 -13.92
CA GLN A 278 13.86 18.10 -13.12
C GLN A 278 13.58 17.48 -11.75
N VAL A 279 12.49 17.88 -11.10
CA VAL A 279 12.13 17.32 -9.79
C VAL A 279 11.79 15.84 -9.92
N ARG A 280 11.07 15.43 -10.97
CA ARG A 280 10.82 14.00 -11.26
C ARG A 280 12.11 13.24 -11.51
N SER A 281 13.03 13.79 -12.31
CA SER A 281 14.33 13.16 -12.57
C SER A 281 15.19 13.06 -11.31
N LYS A 282 15.10 14.03 -10.39
CA LYS A 282 15.86 14.05 -9.14
C LYS A 282 15.41 12.95 -8.17
N TYR A 283 14.10 12.79 -7.98
CA TYR A 283 13.56 11.81 -7.02
C TYR A 283 13.23 10.45 -7.62
N ARG A 284 13.21 10.33 -8.95
CA ARG A 284 12.96 9.08 -9.69
C ARG A 284 11.65 8.40 -9.29
N ILE A 285 10.64 9.15 -8.83
CA ILE A 285 9.36 8.55 -8.44
C ILE A 285 8.59 8.23 -9.73
N GLY A 286 8.41 6.93 -9.97
CA GLY A 286 7.66 6.37 -11.07
C GLY A 286 6.17 6.53 -10.83
N ARG A 287 5.52 5.48 -10.37
CA ARG A 287 4.06 5.46 -10.18
C ARG A 287 3.68 5.30 -8.71
N VAL A 288 2.60 5.97 -8.33
CA VAL A 288 2.06 5.94 -6.98
C VAL A 288 0.66 5.34 -7.00
N VAL A 289 0.44 4.29 -6.22
CA VAL A 289 -0.85 3.62 -6.05
C VAL A 289 -1.37 3.94 -4.67
N LEU A 290 -2.53 4.59 -4.58
CA LEU A 290 -3.25 4.84 -3.34
C LEU A 290 -4.45 3.90 -3.29
N ALA A 291 -4.33 2.83 -2.51
CA ALA A 291 -5.35 1.80 -2.34
C ALA A 291 -6.24 2.11 -1.14
N ALA A 292 -7.54 2.28 -1.39
CA ALA A 292 -8.53 2.59 -0.35
C ALA A 292 -8.08 3.72 0.60
N PRO A 293 -7.64 4.89 0.10
CA PRO A 293 -6.98 5.90 0.92
C PRO A 293 -7.90 6.44 2.02
N ASP A 294 -7.45 6.28 3.26
CA ASP A 294 -8.03 6.90 4.44
C ASP A 294 -7.46 8.32 4.60
N MET A 295 -7.71 9.12 3.56
CA MET A 295 -7.24 10.50 3.46
C MET A 295 -8.44 11.41 3.28
N ASP A 296 -8.38 12.57 3.90
CA ASP A 296 -9.38 13.60 3.71
C ASP A 296 -9.35 14.18 2.29
N VAL A 297 -10.50 14.28 1.63
CA VAL A 297 -10.60 14.74 0.23
C VAL A 297 -10.02 16.16 0.10
N MET A 298 -10.36 17.07 1.01
CA MET A 298 -9.81 18.43 1.03
C MET A 298 -8.29 18.46 1.22
N SER A 299 -7.77 17.58 2.08
CA SER A 299 -6.33 17.44 2.27
C SER A 299 -5.65 16.93 1.00
N PHE A 300 -6.29 16.02 0.25
CA PHE A 300 -5.79 15.55 -1.04
C PHE A 300 -5.83 16.65 -2.09
N THR A 301 -6.94 17.39 -2.23
CA THR A 301 -7.05 18.50 -3.18
C THR A 301 -6.06 19.62 -2.87
N ASN A 302 -5.77 19.90 -1.60
CA ASN A 302 -4.66 20.79 -1.21
C ASN A 302 -3.30 20.29 -1.71
N ALA A 303 -3.01 18.99 -1.59
CA ALA A 303 -1.79 18.42 -2.15
C ALA A 303 -1.75 18.53 -3.68
N VAL A 304 -2.89 18.36 -4.36
CA VAL A 304 -3.02 18.56 -5.81
C VAL A 304 -2.73 20.02 -6.19
N HIS A 305 -3.28 20.99 -5.46
CA HIS A 305 -2.96 22.41 -5.66
C HIS A 305 -1.48 22.72 -5.44
N ASP A 306 -0.85 22.03 -4.49
CA ASP A 306 0.61 22.09 -4.25
C ASP A 306 1.41 21.20 -5.19
N ARG A 307 0.76 20.66 -6.24
CA ARG A 307 1.39 19.98 -7.39
C ARG A 307 2.21 18.74 -7.01
N PHE A 308 1.87 18.03 -5.93
CA PHE A 308 2.64 16.85 -5.48
C PHE A 308 2.85 15.81 -6.59
N TYR A 309 1.88 15.67 -7.49
CA TYR A 309 1.88 14.73 -8.61
C TYR A 309 2.97 15.03 -9.66
N GLU A 310 3.62 16.19 -9.62
CA GLU A 310 4.73 16.51 -10.54
C GLU A 310 5.98 15.70 -10.29
N LEU A 311 6.16 15.24 -9.05
CA LEU A 311 7.23 14.32 -8.66
C LEU A 311 7.09 12.95 -9.33
N THR A 312 5.90 12.60 -9.80
CA THR A 312 5.57 11.25 -10.25
C THR A 312 5.31 11.21 -11.75
N SER A 313 5.43 10.02 -12.32
CA SER A 313 4.98 9.68 -13.67
C SER A 313 3.46 9.45 -13.72
N GLY A 314 2.83 9.10 -12.60
CA GLY A 314 1.38 8.98 -12.47
C GLY A 314 0.95 8.59 -11.06
N VAL A 315 -0.30 8.90 -10.70
CA VAL A 315 -0.95 8.53 -9.44
C VAL A 315 -2.27 7.84 -9.74
N ALA A 316 -2.49 6.62 -9.24
CA ALA A 316 -3.78 5.95 -9.30
C ALA A 316 -4.40 5.91 -7.91
N VAL A 317 -5.66 6.33 -7.82
CA VAL A 317 -6.43 6.39 -6.57
C VAL A 317 -7.59 5.42 -6.66
N TYR A 318 -7.52 4.30 -5.95
CA TYR A 318 -8.58 3.30 -5.94
C TYR A 318 -9.56 3.58 -4.82
N ALA A 319 -10.81 3.82 -5.18
CA ALA A 319 -11.89 4.14 -4.26
C ALA A 319 -13.08 3.19 -4.45
N SER A 320 -13.72 2.82 -3.34
CA SER A 320 -14.94 2.01 -3.31
C SER A 320 -15.97 2.67 -2.39
N GLN A 321 -17.16 3.00 -2.92
CA GLN A 321 -18.31 3.40 -2.10
C GLN A 321 -18.75 2.30 -1.12
N LYS A 322 -18.30 1.05 -1.33
CA LYS A 322 -18.67 -0.12 -0.52
C LYS A 322 -17.68 -0.41 0.60
N ASP A 323 -16.59 0.35 0.71
CA ASP A 323 -15.59 0.18 1.77
C ASP A 323 -16.17 0.55 3.15
N ARG A 324 -16.47 -0.45 3.97
CA ARG A 324 -17.13 -0.26 5.26
C ARG A 324 -16.17 0.28 6.31
N ALA A 325 -14.87 -0.05 6.23
CA ALA A 325 -13.87 0.44 7.16
C ALA A 325 -13.72 1.96 7.02
N LEU A 326 -13.62 2.45 5.78
CA LEU A 326 -13.59 3.89 5.53
C LEU A 326 -14.92 4.56 5.87
N GLY A 327 -16.06 3.85 5.80
CA GLY A 327 -17.35 4.40 6.23
C GLY A 327 -17.40 4.65 7.74
N LEU A 328 -16.73 3.80 8.53
CA LEU A 328 -16.54 4.03 9.95
C LEU A 328 -15.58 5.21 10.19
N SER A 329 -14.49 5.31 9.41
CA SER A 329 -13.58 6.46 9.45
C SER A 329 -14.30 7.79 9.17
N GLU A 330 -15.11 7.88 8.11
CA GLU A 330 -15.93 9.06 7.79
C GLU A 330 -16.82 9.46 8.98
N LYS A 331 -17.39 8.48 9.68
CA LYS A 331 -18.23 8.74 10.86
C LYS A 331 -17.43 9.24 12.06
N ILE A 332 -16.21 8.74 12.27
CA ILE A 332 -15.34 9.15 13.37
C ILE A 332 -14.82 10.57 13.16
N TYR A 333 -14.40 10.91 11.93
CA TYR A 333 -13.77 12.19 11.64
C TYR A 333 -14.72 13.27 11.09
N GLY A 334 -15.93 12.90 10.67
CA GLY A 334 -16.96 13.84 10.22
C GLY A 334 -16.72 14.42 8.82
N ASN A 335 -15.85 13.81 8.01
CA ASN A 335 -15.46 14.29 6.69
C ASN A 335 -15.27 13.13 5.69
N SER A 336 -15.47 13.40 4.39
CA SER A 336 -15.42 12.34 3.37
C SER A 336 -14.00 11.81 3.20
N ARG A 337 -13.85 10.48 3.08
CA ARG A 337 -12.55 9.83 2.82
C ARG A 337 -12.37 9.64 1.32
N LEU A 338 -11.17 9.91 0.82
CA LEU A 338 -10.80 9.79 -0.59
C LEU A 338 -11.12 8.39 -1.14
N GLY A 339 -10.88 7.33 -0.37
CA GLY A 339 -11.21 5.96 -0.75
C GLY A 339 -12.71 5.65 -0.82
N ARG A 340 -13.59 6.59 -0.45
CA ARG A 340 -15.05 6.52 -0.60
C ARG A 340 -15.62 7.67 -1.44
N ALA A 341 -14.77 8.43 -2.13
CA ALA A 341 -15.15 9.67 -2.82
C ALA A 341 -15.97 9.46 -4.10
N VAL A 342 -16.08 8.22 -4.62
CA VAL A 342 -16.92 7.92 -5.79
C VAL A 342 -18.33 8.49 -5.54
N GLY A 343 -18.83 9.33 -6.44
CA GLY A 343 -20.16 9.94 -6.34
C GLY A 343 -20.40 10.88 -5.16
N LYS A 344 -19.35 11.33 -4.46
CA LYS A 344 -19.43 12.23 -3.31
C LYS A 344 -18.63 13.53 -3.45
N LEU A 345 -17.88 13.68 -4.55
CA LEU A 345 -17.06 14.87 -4.79
C LEU A 345 -17.92 16.09 -5.12
N ASP A 346 -17.56 17.23 -4.56
CA ASP A 346 -18.15 18.51 -4.92
C ASP A 346 -17.77 18.91 -6.35
N PRO A 347 -18.56 19.75 -7.05
CA PRO A 347 -18.29 20.11 -8.45
C PRO A 347 -16.89 20.69 -8.70
N TRP A 348 -16.37 21.51 -7.79
CA TRP A 348 -15.04 22.10 -7.93
C TRP A 348 -13.92 21.08 -7.71
N GLU A 349 -14.14 20.05 -6.86
CA GLU A 349 -13.19 18.95 -6.67
C GLU A 349 -13.13 18.08 -7.94
N GLN A 350 -14.28 17.85 -8.58
CA GLN A 350 -14.36 17.15 -9.87
C GLN A 350 -13.61 17.92 -10.95
N GLU A 351 -13.84 19.23 -11.07
CA GLU A 351 -13.15 20.09 -12.02
C GLU A 351 -11.63 20.09 -11.82
N LEU A 352 -11.18 20.16 -10.55
CA LEU A 352 -9.75 20.08 -10.21
C LEU A 352 -9.15 18.75 -10.70
N LEU A 353 -9.78 17.62 -10.38
CA LEU A 353 -9.26 16.30 -10.74
C LEU A 353 -9.31 16.03 -12.24
N GLN A 354 -10.28 16.59 -12.97
CA GLN A 354 -10.32 16.54 -14.43
C GLN A 354 -9.13 17.27 -15.09
N LYS A 355 -8.67 18.37 -14.48
CA LYS A 355 -7.55 19.18 -15.00
C LYS A 355 -6.17 18.54 -14.78
N VAL A 356 -6.07 17.49 -13.97
CA VAL A 356 -4.81 16.84 -13.63
C VAL A 356 -4.77 15.40 -14.17
N PRO A 357 -4.44 15.19 -15.46
CA PRO A 357 -4.50 13.87 -16.09
C PRO A 357 -3.51 12.85 -15.51
N LYS A 358 -2.50 13.31 -14.77
CA LYS A 358 -1.57 12.45 -14.02
C LYS A 358 -2.22 11.73 -12.83
N ILE A 359 -3.42 12.16 -12.41
CA ILE A 359 -4.16 11.54 -11.30
C ILE A 359 -5.35 10.78 -11.90
N GLU A 360 -5.31 9.47 -11.77
CA GLU A 360 -6.34 8.55 -12.25
C GLU A 360 -7.18 8.09 -11.06
N MET A 361 -8.39 8.65 -10.92
CA MET A 361 -9.37 8.17 -9.96
C MET A 361 -10.01 6.89 -10.51
N VAL A 362 -9.92 5.78 -9.79
CA VAL A 362 -10.45 4.47 -10.19
C VAL A 362 -11.55 4.04 -9.22
N ASP A 363 -12.75 3.81 -9.75
CA ASP A 363 -13.89 3.29 -9.01
C ASP A 363 -13.86 1.76 -8.98
N ALA A 364 -13.38 1.24 -7.84
CA ALA A 364 -13.29 -0.18 -7.54
C ALA A 364 -14.59 -0.76 -6.94
N SER A 365 -15.67 0.03 -6.81
CA SER A 365 -16.90 -0.39 -6.11
C SER A 365 -17.54 -1.66 -6.69
N ARG A 366 -17.41 -1.88 -8.01
CA ARG A 366 -17.91 -3.08 -8.68
C ARG A 366 -17.09 -4.31 -8.31
N ALA A 367 -15.77 -4.20 -8.46
CA ALA A 367 -14.83 -5.27 -8.20
C ALA A 367 -14.94 -5.71 -6.73
N ASP A 368 -14.89 -4.74 -5.81
CA ASP A 368 -14.99 -4.98 -4.37
C ASP A 368 -16.23 -5.79 -3.95
N LYS A 369 -17.37 -5.58 -4.63
CA LYS A 369 -18.61 -6.36 -4.39
C LYS A 369 -18.48 -7.82 -4.83
N GLN A 370 -17.74 -8.10 -5.90
CA GLN A 370 -17.66 -9.40 -6.55
C GLN A 370 -16.94 -10.45 -5.70
N TYR A 371 -15.89 -10.06 -4.98
CA TYR A 371 -15.06 -10.99 -4.20
C TYR A 371 -15.40 -11.02 -2.70
N ARG A 372 -16.52 -10.41 -2.28
CA ARG A 372 -17.11 -10.49 -0.92
C ARG A 372 -16.10 -10.19 0.20
N ASN A 373 -15.27 -9.17 0.02
CA ASN A 373 -14.37 -8.69 1.07
C ASN A 373 -15.20 -8.25 2.30
N VAL A 374 -15.00 -8.89 3.45
CA VAL A 374 -15.82 -8.68 4.67
C VAL A 374 -15.95 -7.20 5.07
N LEU A 375 -14.88 -6.43 4.88
CA LEU A 375 -14.82 -4.99 5.15
C LEU A 375 -14.81 -4.12 3.88
N GLY A 376 -14.62 -4.71 2.69
CA GLY A 376 -14.43 -3.97 1.45
C GLY A 376 -13.18 -3.08 1.42
N HIS A 377 -12.16 -3.38 2.25
CA HIS A 377 -11.00 -2.52 2.47
C HIS A 377 -9.67 -3.12 1.99
N SER A 378 -9.71 -4.39 1.57
CA SER A 378 -8.53 -5.17 1.17
C SER A 378 -8.60 -5.57 -0.31
N TYR A 379 -9.45 -4.92 -1.10
CA TYR A 379 -9.67 -5.28 -2.51
C TYR A 379 -8.43 -5.13 -3.37
N PHE A 380 -7.49 -4.24 -3.03
CA PHE A 380 -6.31 -3.99 -3.87
C PHE A 380 -5.43 -5.23 -4.08
N HIS A 381 -5.36 -6.14 -3.10
CA HIS A 381 -4.63 -7.40 -3.22
C HIS A 381 -5.54 -8.63 -3.22
N ARG A 382 -6.78 -8.53 -2.73
CA ARG A 382 -7.73 -9.66 -2.70
C ARG A 382 -8.63 -9.77 -3.93
N ASP A 383 -8.73 -8.71 -4.73
CA ASP A 383 -9.54 -8.69 -5.94
C ASP A 383 -8.66 -8.84 -7.20
N PRO A 384 -8.77 -9.95 -7.95
CA PRO A 384 -8.06 -10.16 -9.20
C PRO A 384 -8.19 -9.06 -10.25
N TRP A 385 -9.32 -8.33 -10.29
CA TRP A 385 -9.52 -7.24 -11.26
C TRP A 385 -8.72 -6.02 -10.84
N VAL A 386 -8.78 -5.66 -9.56
CA VAL A 386 -8.06 -4.51 -9.03
C VAL A 386 -6.55 -4.76 -9.06
N SER A 387 -6.08 -5.94 -8.65
CA SER A 387 -4.65 -6.26 -8.67
C SER A 387 -4.07 -6.30 -10.08
N SER A 388 -4.85 -6.75 -11.07
CA SER A 388 -4.47 -6.70 -12.49
C SER A 388 -4.32 -5.27 -12.98
N ASP A 389 -5.31 -4.44 -12.63
CA ASP A 389 -5.32 -3.04 -13.01
C ASP A 389 -4.16 -2.25 -12.37
N ILE A 390 -3.83 -2.56 -11.10
CA ILE A 390 -2.66 -2.01 -10.41
C ILE A 390 -1.38 -2.40 -11.15
N GLY A 391 -1.19 -3.68 -11.48
CA GLY A 391 0.00 -4.14 -12.17
C GLY A 391 0.13 -3.51 -13.56
N SER A 392 -0.97 -3.43 -14.32
CA SER A 392 -1.03 -2.75 -15.60
C SER A 392 -0.74 -1.24 -15.48
N PHE A 393 -1.25 -0.58 -14.45
CA PHE A 393 -0.94 0.82 -14.17
C PHE A 393 0.56 1.00 -13.90
N ILE A 394 1.16 0.15 -13.06
CA ILE A 394 2.59 0.21 -12.70
C ILE A 394 3.49 0.12 -13.94
N ILE A 395 3.17 -0.73 -14.92
CA ILE A 395 3.97 -0.87 -16.15
C ILE A 395 3.72 0.20 -17.22
N GLY A 396 2.86 1.19 -16.95
CA GLY A 396 2.70 2.31 -17.86
C GLY A 396 1.40 2.39 -18.63
N GLN A 397 0.51 1.39 -18.54
CA GLN A 397 -0.67 1.32 -19.40
C GLN A 397 -1.67 2.44 -19.10
N THR A 398 -2.22 3.01 -20.18
CA THR A 398 -3.31 3.99 -20.10
C THR A 398 -4.61 3.35 -19.62
N PRO A 399 -5.56 4.10 -19.03
CA PRO A 399 -6.85 3.56 -18.60
C PRO A 399 -7.60 2.75 -19.68
N SER A 400 -7.51 3.16 -20.94
CA SER A 400 -8.12 2.43 -22.06
C SER A 400 -7.42 1.10 -22.34
N GLN A 401 -6.09 1.06 -22.32
CA GLN A 401 -5.32 -0.20 -22.42
C GLN A 401 -5.61 -1.13 -21.23
N ARG A 402 -5.91 -0.55 -20.07
CA ARG A 402 -6.32 -1.30 -18.87
C ARG A 402 -7.77 -1.81 -18.92
N GLY A 403 -8.54 -1.45 -19.96
CA GLY A 403 -9.91 -1.92 -20.16
C GLY A 403 -10.97 -1.17 -19.33
N LEU A 404 -10.65 0.02 -18.82
CA LEU A 404 -11.55 0.82 -17.99
C LEU A 404 -12.41 1.79 -18.81
N ASP A 405 -13.62 2.08 -18.33
CA ASP A 405 -14.53 3.08 -18.90
C ASP A 405 -14.51 4.37 -18.08
N LYS A 406 -14.45 5.53 -18.73
CA LYS A 406 -14.62 6.80 -18.03
C LYS A 406 -16.08 7.00 -17.64
N ASP A 407 -16.33 7.50 -16.44
CA ASP A 407 -17.68 7.84 -16.02
C ASP A 407 -18.21 9.11 -16.68
N ALA A 408 -19.53 9.31 -16.59
CA ALA A 408 -20.21 10.45 -17.19
C ALA A 408 -19.72 11.80 -16.63
N ALA A 409 -19.27 11.82 -15.37
CA ALA A 409 -18.70 13.01 -14.74
C ALA A 409 -17.24 13.27 -15.18
N GLY A 410 -16.61 12.39 -15.96
CA GLY A 410 -15.25 12.59 -16.45
C GLY A 410 -14.17 12.53 -15.35
N VAL A 411 -14.48 12.00 -14.17
CA VAL A 411 -13.53 11.91 -13.05
C VAL A 411 -13.04 10.48 -12.87
N PHE A 412 -13.96 9.52 -12.73
CA PHE A 412 -13.62 8.15 -12.36
C PHE A 412 -13.50 7.24 -13.59
N TRP A 413 -12.48 6.38 -13.57
CA TRP A 413 -12.36 5.22 -14.44
C TRP A 413 -13.00 4.02 -13.73
N LYS A 414 -13.87 3.28 -14.43
CA LYS A 414 -14.71 2.23 -13.87
C LYS A 414 -14.39 0.90 -14.51
N PHE A 415 -14.41 -0.15 -13.70
CA PHE A 415 -14.47 -1.52 -14.19
C PHE A 415 -15.84 -1.76 -14.86
N PRO A 416 -15.89 -2.07 -16.16
CA PRO A 416 -17.15 -2.40 -16.83
C PRO A 416 -17.66 -3.79 -16.42
N ARG A 417 -18.91 -4.12 -16.82
CA ARG A 417 -19.50 -5.45 -16.56
C ARG A 417 -18.73 -6.58 -17.26
N ASP A 418 -18.23 -6.29 -18.45
CA ASP A 418 -17.54 -7.22 -19.34
C ASP A 418 -16.01 -7.11 -19.21
N TYR A 419 -15.49 -6.63 -18.08
CA TYR A 419 -14.06 -6.35 -17.90
C TYR A 419 -13.13 -7.52 -18.29
N PRO A 420 -13.35 -8.77 -17.82
CA PRO A 420 -12.55 -9.91 -18.23
C PRO A 420 -12.59 -10.17 -19.74
N ASP A 421 -13.77 -10.10 -20.35
CA ASP A 421 -13.96 -10.36 -21.77
C ASP A 421 -13.32 -9.26 -22.62
N ARG A 422 -13.30 -8.03 -22.11
CA ARG A 422 -12.64 -6.90 -22.76
C ARG A 422 -11.13 -7.07 -22.79
N LEU A 423 -10.52 -7.46 -21.67
CA LEU A 423 -9.09 -7.79 -21.62
C LEU A 423 -8.74 -8.92 -22.61
N LYS A 424 -9.56 -9.98 -22.67
CA LYS A 424 -9.40 -11.06 -23.67
C LYS A 424 -9.46 -10.55 -25.11
N ARG A 425 -10.42 -9.67 -25.43
CA ARG A 425 -10.53 -9.09 -26.78
C ARG A 425 -9.33 -8.25 -27.16
N GLN A 426 -8.77 -7.46 -26.24
CA GLN A 426 -7.58 -6.64 -26.49
C GLN A 426 -6.34 -7.49 -26.87
N ILE A 427 -6.23 -8.70 -26.33
CA ILE A 427 -5.20 -9.67 -26.73
C ILE A 427 -5.45 -10.13 -28.17
N ALA A 428 -6.68 -10.55 -28.47
CA ALA A 428 -7.04 -11.08 -29.78
C ALA A 428 -6.84 -10.05 -30.92
N THR A 429 -7.02 -8.76 -30.63
CA THR A 429 -6.85 -7.67 -31.61
C THR A 429 -5.42 -7.12 -31.69
N GLY A 430 -4.47 -7.63 -30.91
CA GLY A 430 -3.08 -7.19 -30.93
C GLY A 430 -2.83 -5.79 -30.35
N PHE A 431 -3.77 -5.25 -29.57
CA PHE A 431 -3.71 -3.88 -29.03
C PHE A 431 -2.59 -3.68 -27.98
N ASN A 432 -1.91 -4.77 -27.60
CA ASN A 432 -0.83 -4.81 -26.61
C ASN A 432 0.55 -5.16 -27.20
N ARG A 433 0.73 -5.09 -28.53
CA ARG A 433 2.06 -5.17 -29.16
C ARG A 433 2.70 -3.81 -29.37
#